data_AF-A0A251V750-F1
#
_entry.id   AF-A0A251V750-F1
#
_cell.length_a   1.000
_cell.length_b   1.000
_cell.length_c   1.000
_cell.angle_alpha   90.00
_cell.angle_beta   90.00
_cell.angle_gamma   90.00
#
_symmetry.space_group_name_H-M   'P 1'
#
loop_
_entity.id
_entity.type
_entity.pdbx_description
1 polymer ?
#
loop_
_entity_poly.entity_id
_entity_poly.type
_entity_poly.pdbx_seq_one_letter_code
_entity_poly.pdbx_strand_id
1 'polypeptide(L)'
;MSSKLKRTNEEHCRKFEADAAKQNSNSMMTLTILIHAGNISLNSISMTPWCKRLCIDVITSWNDRAVTILPIIKYLIANGQRLWIFSGDVDAQVPITSSRYAINALNLPIKTAWRPWYLNKEVGGYLEAYKGLLLITVRGAGHTVPSYQPQRALSLFSSFLGGILPPSS
;
A
#
# COMPACT_ATOMS: atom_id res chain seq x y z
N MET A 1 -35.90 11.42 23.30
CA MET A 1 -35.73 10.19 22.47
C MET A 1 -34.60 10.27 21.44
N SER A 2 -34.29 11.44 20.87
CA SER A 2 -33.23 11.63 19.85
C SER A 2 -31.78 11.56 20.39
N SER A 3 -31.52 12.02 21.62
CA SER A 3 -30.17 12.01 22.22
C SER A 3 -29.69 10.63 22.71
N LYS A 4 -30.57 9.63 22.76
CA LYS A 4 -30.24 8.24 23.12
C LYS A 4 -29.80 7.44 21.89
N LEU A 5 -30.45 7.69 20.73
CA LEU A 5 -30.11 7.10 19.42
C LEU A 5 -28.79 7.62 18.84
N LYS A 6 -28.46 8.91 19.02
CA LYS A 6 -27.15 9.45 18.63
C LYS A 6 -26.01 8.82 19.44
N ARG A 7 -26.21 8.64 20.75
CA ARG A 7 -25.23 7.99 21.65
C ARG A 7 -24.94 6.54 21.28
N THR A 8 -25.98 5.76 20.96
CA THR A 8 -25.82 4.36 20.55
C THR A 8 -25.11 4.22 19.20
N ASN A 9 -25.24 5.21 18.31
CA ASN A 9 -24.59 5.19 17.00
C ASN A 9 -23.10 5.58 17.11
N GLU A 10 -22.77 6.52 18.00
CA GLU A 10 -21.38 6.89 18.31
C GLU A 10 -20.65 5.78 19.09
N GLU A 11 -21.30 5.12 20.05
CA GLU A 11 -20.73 3.97 20.77
C GLU A 11 -20.53 2.74 19.86
N HIS A 12 -21.44 2.49 18.92
CA HIS A 12 -21.26 1.42 17.93
C HIS A 12 -20.14 1.72 16.93
N CYS A 13 -19.91 2.99 16.54
CA CYS A 13 -18.75 3.35 15.72
C CYS A 13 -17.43 3.20 16.48
N ARG A 14 -17.36 3.61 17.76
CA ARG A 14 -16.15 3.45 18.59
C ARG A 14 -15.81 1.98 18.87
N LYS A 15 -16.83 1.13 19.04
CA LYS A 15 -16.62 -0.32 19.20
C LYS A 15 -16.07 -0.95 17.90
N PHE A 16 -16.50 -0.46 16.74
CA PHE A 16 -16.01 -0.93 15.44
C PHE A 16 -14.56 -0.52 15.17
N GLU A 17 -14.13 0.68 15.58
CA GLU A 17 -12.71 1.09 15.52
C GLU A 17 -11.82 0.20 16.41
N ALA A 18 -12.31 -0.21 17.57
CA ALA A 18 -11.60 -1.13 18.47
C ALA A 18 -11.53 -2.58 17.93
N ASP A 19 -12.52 -3.01 17.14
CA ASP A 19 -12.56 -4.35 16.54
C ASP A 19 -11.76 -4.43 15.22
N ALA A 20 -11.60 -3.32 14.48
CA ALA A 20 -10.71 -3.23 13.32
C ALA A 20 -9.22 -3.45 13.67
N ALA A 21 -8.84 -3.17 14.93
CA ALA A 21 -7.51 -3.47 15.44
C ALA A 21 -7.28 -4.97 15.74
N LYS A 22 -8.32 -5.82 15.70
CA LYS A 22 -8.27 -7.24 16.08
C LYS A 22 -8.32 -8.24 14.93
N GLN A 23 -8.52 -7.81 13.68
CA GLN A 23 -8.53 -8.76 12.56
C GLN A 23 -7.09 -9.14 12.14
N ASN A 24 -6.67 -10.28 12.68
CA ASN A 24 -5.44 -10.98 12.36
C ASN A 24 -5.25 -11.11 10.84
N SER A 25 -4.15 -10.51 10.40
CA SER A 25 -3.50 -10.66 9.10
C SER A 25 -3.40 -12.13 8.69
N ASN A 26 -4.12 -12.48 7.63
CA ASN A 26 -3.84 -13.66 6.83
C ASN A 26 -4.10 -13.28 5.37
N SER A 27 -3.02 -13.33 4.57
CA SER A 27 -2.97 -13.11 3.11
C SER A 27 -2.72 -11.66 2.67
N MET A 28 -1.43 -11.31 2.62
CA MET A 28 -0.80 -10.46 1.59
C MET A 28 -1.60 -9.21 1.19
N MET A 29 -1.57 -8.16 2.02
CA MET A 29 -1.97 -6.83 1.56
C MET A 29 -0.88 -6.26 0.63
N THR A 30 -1.08 -6.60 -0.64
CA THR A 30 -0.82 -5.87 -1.89
C THR A 30 0.24 -4.77 -1.87
N LEU A 31 1.39 -5.13 -2.44
CA LEU A 31 2.22 -4.28 -3.28
C LEU A 31 1.34 -3.37 -4.16
N THR A 32 1.36 -2.05 -3.99
CA THR A 32 0.65 -1.17 -4.93
C THR A 32 1.37 -1.18 -6.28
N ILE A 33 0.97 -2.08 -7.17
CA ILE A 33 1.32 -2.03 -8.60
C ILE A 33 0.27 -1.17 -9.28
N LEU A 34 0.67 0.00 -9.79
CA LEU A 34 -0.19 0.86 -10.60
C LEU A 34 -0.39 0.24 -11.98
N ILE A 35 -1.59 -0.29 -12.25
CA ILE A 35 -2.05 -0.67 -13.60
C ILE A 35 -3.23 0.26 -13.95
N HIS A 36 -3.15 0.93 -15.10
CA HIS A 36 -4.25 1.69 -15.70
C HIS A 36 -5.10 0.76 -16.56
N ALA A 37 -6.42 0.67 -16.32
CA ALA A 37 -7.48 0.55 -17.33
C ALA A 37 -8.88 0.36 -16.73
N GLY A 38 -9.87 1.05 -17.32
CA GLY A 38 -11.27 0.58 -17.38
C GLY A 38 -12.33 1.55 -16.84
N ASN A 39 -13.09 2.20 -17.73
CA ASN A 39 -14.36 2.85 -17.41
C ASN A 39 -15.41 1.79 -17.03
N ILE A 40 -16.06 1.95 -15.88
CA ILE A 40 -17.21 1.13 -15.47
C ILE A 40 -18.49 1.93 -15.74
N SER A 41 -19.38 1.36 -16.55
CA SER A 41 -20.74 1.87 -16.78
C SER A 41 -21.64 1.47 -15.60
N LEU A 42 -22.32 2.45 -14.99
CA LEU A 42 -23.23 2.21 -13.87
C LEU A 42 -24.68 2.19 -14.38
N ASN A 43 -25.29 1.01 -14.43
CA ASN A 43 -26.75 0.89 -14.54
C ASN A 43 -27.34 0.39 -13.20
N SER A 44 -28.15 1.28 -12.60
CA SER A 44 -29.12 1.09 -11.51
C SER A 44 -28.72 0.21 -10.31
N ILE A 45 -28.26 0.85 -9.23
CA ILE A 45 -28.18 0.24 -7.89
C ILE A 45 -29.07 1.04 -6.93
N SER A 46 -29.97 0.32 -6.25
CA SER A 46 -30.78 0.78 -5.12
C SER A 46 -29.90 1.41 -4.04
N MET A 47 -30.23 2.65 -3.67
CA MET A 47 -29.41 3.53 -2.85
C MET A 47 -29.56 3.18 -1.36
N THR A 48 -28.80 2.19 -0.87
CA THR A 48 -28.60 2.02 0.58
C THR A 48 -27.75 3.17 1.14
N PRO A 49 -28.00 3.64 2.38
CA PRO A 49 -27.31 4.80 2.95
C PRO A 49 -25.79 4.62 2.92
N TRP A 50 -25.10 5.65 2.45
CA TRP A 50 -23.65 5.74 2.16
C TRP A 50 -22.74 5.69 3.41
N CYS A 51 -22.99 4.78 4.33
CA CYS A 51 -22.16 4.59 5.50
C CYS A 51 -22.09 3.09 5.83
N LYS A 52 -20.86 2.57 5.81
CA LYS A 52 -20.43 1.23 6.30
C LYS A 52 -20.43 0.06 5.31
N ARG A 53 -19.53 0.09 4.31
CA ARG A 53 -18.68 -1.08 3.94
C ARG A 53 -17.63 -0.71 2.89
N LEU A 54 -16.39 -0.53 3.33
CA LEU A 54 -15.22 -0.40 2.44
C LEU A 54 -14.68 -1.78 2.00
N CYS A 55 -14.98 -2.82 2.76
CA CYS A 55 -14.70 -4.22 2.44
C CYS A 55 -16.03 -4.98 2.29
N ILE A 56 -16.07 -5.98 1.41
CA ILE A 56 -17.24 -6.84 1.24
C ILE A 56 -17.13 -8.07 2.14
N ASP A 57 -17.89 -8.09 3.23
CA ASP A 57 -17.87 -9.21 4.18
C ASP A 57 -18.54 -10.49 3.62
N VAL A 58 -19.12 -10.44 2.41
CA VAL A 58 -19.76 -11.59 1.75
C VAL A 58 -18.72 -12.58 1.25
N ILE A 59 -17.53 -12.11 0.87
CA ILE A 59 -16.43 -12.97 0.45
C ILE A 59 -15.63 -13.36 1.70
N THR A 60 -16.05 -14.44 2.34
CA THR A 60 -15.40 -14.96 3.55
C THR A 60 -14.34 -16.01 3.27
N SER A 61 -14.34 -16.59 2.06
CA SER A 61 -13.43 -17.66 1.66
C SER A 61 -12.89 -17.39 0.25
N TRP A 62 -11.56 -17.27 0.14
CA TRP A 62 -10.86 -17.12 -1.13
C TRP A 62 -9.70 -18.13 -1.21
N ASN A 63 -9.88 -19.14 -2.07
CA ASN A 63 -8.96 -20.28 -2.17
C ASN A 63 -7.88 -20.11 -3.25
N ASP A 64 -8.13 -19.28 -4.27
CA ASP A 64 -7.16 -18.99 -5.32
C ASP A 64 -6.20 -17.88 -4.87
N ARG A 65 -5.18 -18.28 -4.11
CA ARG A 65 -4.14 -17.38 -3.59
C ARG A 65 -2.76 -18.01 -3.80
N ALA A 66 -1.94 -17.36 -4.61
CA ALA A 66 -0.55 -17.76 -4.75
C ALA A 66 0.20 -17.52 -3.43
N VAL A 67 1.05 -18.47 -3.02
CA VAL A 67 1.92 -18.32 -1.83
C VAL A 67 2.95 -17.20 -2.05
N THR A 68 3.28 -16.89 -3.31
CA THR A 68 4.28 -15.89 -3.66
C THR A 68 4.02 -15.27 -5.03
N ILE A 69 4.41 -14.01 -5.18
CA ILE A 69 4.40 -13.27 -6.46
C ILE A 69 5.79 -13.09 -7.07
N LEU A 70 6.85 -13.63 -6.43
CA LEU A 70 8.23 -13.46 -6.91
C LEU A 70 8.43 -13.91 -8.37
N PRO A 71 7.83 -15.02 -8.86
CA PRO A 71 7.93 -15.39 -10.28
C PRO A 71 7.36 -14.32 -11.22
N ILE A 72 6.25 -13.69 -10.84
CA ILE A 72 5.61 -12.62 -11.61
C ILE A 72 6.51 -11.38 -11.62
N ILE A 73 7.10 -11.01 -10.48
CA ILE A 73 8.06 -9.90 -10.40
C ILE A 73 9.26 -10.15 -11.33
N LYS A 74 9.83 -11.37 -11.32
CA LYS A 74 10.94 -11.73 -12.24
C LYS A 74 10.53 -11.59 -13.71
N TYR A 75 9.34 -12.07 -14.06
CA TYR A 75 8.80 -11.95 -15.41
C TYR A 75 8.68 -10.48 -15.85
N LEU A 76 8.11 -9.62 -15.00
CA LEU A 76 7.95 -8.20 -15.30
C LEU A 76 9.31 -7.48 -15.46
N ILE A 77 10.28 -7.79 -14.60
CA ILE A 77 11.66 -7.28 -14.73
C ILE A 77 12.29 -7.71 -16.05
N ALA A 78 12.16 -8.99 -16.42
CA ALA A 78 12.72 -9.54 -17.66
C ALA A 78 12.13 -8.88 -18.92
N ASN A 79 10.87 -8.45 -18.85
CA ASN A 79 10.18 -7.74 -19.93
C ASN A 79 10.39 -6.22 -19.90
N GLY A 80 11.32 -5.72 -19.09
CA GLY A 80 11.66 -4.30 -19.04
C GLY A 80 10.62 -3.41 -18.36
N GLN A 81 9.66 -3.98 -17.63
CA GLN A 81 8.66 -3.21 -16.90
C GLN A 81 9.31 -2.47 -15.74
N ARG A 82 8.98 -1.18 -15.58
CA ARG A 82 9.40 -0.39 -14.42
C ARG A 82 8.57 -0.79 -13.20
N LEU A 83 9.24 -1.33 -12.18
CA LEU A 83 8.61 -1.77 -10.93
C LEU A 83 9.09 -0.98 -9.73
N TRP A 84 8.15 -0.37 -9.03
CA TRP A 84 8.39 0.35 -7.77
C TRP A 84 7.55 -0.31 -6.69
N ILE A 85 8.21 -0.66 -5.59
CA ILE A 85 7.61 -1.22 -4.39
C ILE A 85 7.81 -0.18 -3.30
N PHE A 86 6.72 0.28 -2.69
CA PHE A 86 6.80 1.19 -1.55
C PHE A 86 6.04 0.62 -0.36
N SER A 87 6.49 0.96 0.85
CA SER A 87 5.89 0.56 2.11
C SER A 87 6.02 1.67 3.14
N GLY A 88 4.98 1.85 3.95
CA GLY A 88 5.06 2.70 5.13
C GLY A 88 5.90 2.02 6.22
N ASP A 89 6.85 2.74 6.80
CA ASP A 89 7.80 2.15 7.75
C ASP A 89 7.23 1.87 9.15
N VAL A 90 6.01 2.34 9.45
CA VAL A 90 5.29 2.02 10.69
C VAL A 90 4.08 1.10 10.47
N ASP A 91 3.96 0.51 9.27
CA ASP A 91 2.95 -0.54 9.04
C ASP A 91 3.33 -1.84 9.77
N ALA A 92 2.45 -2.31 10.65
CA ALA A 92 2.61 -3.58 11.35
C ALA A 92 1.91 -4.76 10.65
N GLN A 93 0.97 -4.50 9.73
CA GLN A 93 0.21 -5.56 9.04
C GLN A 93 1.04 -6.17 7.91
N VAL A 94 1.70 -5.34 7.11
CA VAL A 94 2.66 -5.76 6.06
C VAL A 94 3.93 -4.92 6.18
N PRO A 95 4.81 -5.22 7.15
CA PRO A 95 5.97 -4.40 7.45
C PRO A 95 7.00 -4.42 6.33
N ILE A 96 7.78 -3.34 6.22
CA ILE A 96 8.90 -3.21 5.27
C ILE A 96 9.91 -4.36 5.37
N THR A 97 10.09 -4.95 6.55
CA THR A 97 10.98 -6.09 6.76
C THR A 97 10.57 -7.28 5.89
N SER A 98 9.28 -7.61 5.83
CA SER A 98 8.74 -8.67 4.97
C SER A 98 9.01 -8.38 3.48
N SER A 99 8.77 -7.15 3.04
CA SER A 99 9.06 -6.72 1.66
C SER A 99 10.55 -6.82 1.33
N ARG A 100 11.45 -6.43 2.25
CA ARG A 100 12.90 -6.57 2.10
C ARG A 100 13.33 -8.02 1.96
N TYR A 101 12.78 -8.94 2.78
CA TYR A 101 13.08 -10.37 2.64
C TYR A 101 12.63 -10.93 1.29
N ALA A 102 11.42 -10.57 0.84
CA ALA A 102 10.89 -11.00 -0.45
C ALA A 102 11.76 -10.51 -1.62
N ILE A 103 12.18 -9.24 -1.59
CA ILE A 103 13.05 -8.66 -2.63
C ILE A 103 14.45 -9.27 -2.59
N ASN A 104 15.00 -9.53 -1.41
CA ASN A 104 16.31 -10.20 -1.28
C ASN A 104 16.29 -11.60 -1.89
N ALA A 105 15.18 -12.34 -1.78
CA ALA A 105 15.02 -13.65 -2.39
C ALA A 105 15.02 -13.63 -3.95
N LEU A 106 14.87 -12.45 -4.57
CA LEU A 106 15.02 -12.29 -6.02
C LEU A 106 16.49 -12.28 -6.45
N ASN A 107 17.43 -12.05 -5.53
CA ASN A 107 18.87 -11.96 -5.78
C ASN A 107 19.22 -11.00 -6.94
N LEU A 108 18.60 -9.81 -6.94
CA LEU A 108 18.83 -8.80 -7.97
C LEU A 108 20.10 -7.99 -7.65
N PRO A 109 20.91 -7.61 -8.67
CA PRO A 109 22.04 -6.71 -8.46
C PRO A 109 21.59 -5.34 -7.95
N ILE A 110 22.27 -4.82 -6.92
CA ILE A 110 22.04 -3.47 -6.40
C ILE A 110 22.67 -2.46 -7.36
N LYS A 111 21.88 -1.49 -7.83
CA LYS A 111 22.30 -0.34 -8.64
C LYS A 111 22.59 0.90 -7.79
N THR A 112 21.77 1.13 -6.77
CA THR A 112 21.94 2.23 -5.82
C THR A 112 21.75 1.66 -4.44
N ALA A 113 22.80 1.72 -3.62
CA ALA A 113 22.76 1.28 -2.23
C ALA A 113 21.70 2.05 -1.44
N TRP A 114 21.22 1.42 -0.37
CA TRP A 114 20.25 2.02 0.55
C TRP A 114 20.64 3.44 0.97
N ARG A 115 19.79 4.41 0.62
CA ARG A 115 20.01 5.82 0.90
C ARG A 115 18.73 6.53 1.31
N PRO A 116 18.80 7.64 2.07
CA PRO A 116 17.64 8.48 2.31
C PRO A 116 17.16 9.13 1.01
N TRP A 117 15.88 9.49 0.99
CA TRP A 117 15.33 10.44 0.05
C TRP A 117 14.64 11.58 0.78
N TYR A 118 14.57 12.73 0.13
CA TYR A 118 14.17 13.98 0.77
C TYR A 118 12.96 14.62 0.11
N LEU A 119 12.15 15.27 0.95
CA LEU A 119 11.11 16.20 0.54
C LEU A 119 11.20 17.41 1.48
N ASN A 120 11.30 18.62 0.94
CA ASN A 120 11.37 19.86 1.71
C ASN A 120 12.48 19.87 2.79
N LYS A 121 13.67 19.33 2.46
CA LYS A 121 14.83 19.20 3.36
C LYS A 121 14.64 18.23 4.54
N GLU A 122 13.55 17.48 4.55
CA GLU A 122 13.32 16.42 5.53
C GLU A 122 13.48 15.04 4.88
N VAL A 123 13.92 14.07 5.68
CA VAL A 123 13.96 12.66 5.25
C VAL A 123 12.52 12.17 5.03
N GLY A 124 12.16 11.99 3.77
CA GLY A 124 10.87 11.43 3.36
C GLY A 124 10.80 9.91 3.55
N GLY A 125 11.96 9.26 3.60
CA GLY A 125 12.14 7.83 3.81
C GLY A 125 13.47 7.37 3.24
N TYR A 126 13.55 6.10 2.87
CA TYR A 126 14.74 5.49 2.29
C TYR A 126 14.39 4.76 1.00
N LEU A 127 15.40 4.50 0.17
CA LEU A 127 15.23 3.68 -1.01
C LEU A 127 16.50 2.89 -1.34
N GLU A 128 16.32 1.81 -2.08
CA GLU A 128 17.39 1.02 -2.68
C GLU A 128 16.96 0.56 -4.06
N ALA A 129 17.81 0.86 -5.04
CA ALA A 129 17.54 0.54 -6.42
C ALA A 129 18.27 -0.75 -6.79
N TYR A 130 17.53 -1.69 -7.34
CA TYR A 130 18.02 -2.92 -7.92
C TYR A 130 17.95 -2.84 -9.45
N LYS A 131 18.56 -3.80 -10.14
CA LYS A 131 18.38 -3.95 -11.60
C LYS A 131 16.93 -4.34 -11.91
N GLY A 132 16.12 -3.34 -12.29
CA GLY A 132 14.72 -3.51 -12.74
C GLY A 132 13.65 -3.28 -11.65
N LEU A 133 14.06 -2.99 -10.42
CA LEU A 133 13.14 -2.82 -9.29
C LEU A 133 13.65 -1.72 -8.36
N LEU A 134 12.73 -0.90 -7.83
CA LEU A 134 13.04 0.09 -6.80
C LEU A 134 12.23 -0.23 -5.53
N LEU A 135 12.91 -0.36 -4.40
CA LEU A 135 12.28 -0.45 -3.08
C LEU A 135 12.35 0.92 -2.39
N ILE A 136 11.22 1.41 -1.89
CA ILE A 136 11.11 2.68 -1.18
C ILE A 136 10.38 2.48 0.16
N THR A 137 10.82 3.21 1.18
CA THR A 137 10.04 3.44 2.41
C THR A 137 9.51 4.86 2.44
N VAL A 138 8.36 5.03 3.07
CA VAL A 138 7.83 6.36 3.41
C VAL A 138 7.83 6.48 4.93
N ARG A 139 8.64 7.43 5.43
CA ARG A 139 8.84 7.65 6.86
C ARG A 139 7.57 8.13 7.52
N GLY A 140 7.20 7.51 8.64
CA GLY A 140 6.03 7.85 9.44
C GLY A 140 4.72 7.52 8.75
N ALA A 141 4.71 6.57 7.82
CA ALA A 141 3.50 6.11 7.14
C ALA A 141 3.13 4.69 7.57
N GLY A 142 1.83 4.45 7.81
CA GLY A 142 1.28 3.11 8.02
C GLY A 142 0.88 2.42 6.71
N HIS A 143 -0.04 1.46 6.81
CA HIS A 143 -0.50 0.65 5.68
C HIS A 143 -1.04 1.48 4.50
N THR A 144 -1.86 2.49 4.80
CA THR A 144 -2.44 3.40 3.80
C THR A 144 -1.58 4.65 3.61
N VAL A 145 -0.38 4.49 3.05
CA VAL A 145 0.64 5.56 2.94
C VAL A 145 0.10 6.94 2.54
N PRO A 146 -0.75 7.11 1.50
CA PRO A 146 -1.27 8.42 1.13
C PRO A 146 -2.15 9.09 2.21
N SER A 147 -2.79 8.31 3.10
CA SER A 147 -3.57 8.83 4.22
C SER A 147 -2.68 9.34 5.36
N TYR A 148 -1.54 8.70 5.61
CA TYR A 148 -0.61 9.09 6.69
C TYR A 148 0.34 10.20 6.25
N GLN A 149 0.85 10.12 5.03
CA GLN A 149 1.91 10.99 4.51
C GLN A 149 1.56 11.48 3.09
N PRO A 150 0.50 12.30 2.91
CA PRO A 150 -0.03 12.65 1.60
C PRO A 150 0.97 13.39 0.71
N GLN A 151 1.74 14.33 1.25
CA GLN A 151 2.74 15.09 0.48
C GLN A 151 3.88 14.20 -0.02
N ARG A 152 4.37 13.30 0.85
CA ARG A 152 5.41 12.32 0.52
C ARG A 152 4.92 11.30 -0.50
N ALA A 153 3.67 10.83 -0.36
CA ALA A 153 3.05 9.92 -1.30
C ALA A 153 2.87 10.55 -2.69
N LEU A 154 2.43 11.82 -2.75
CA LEU A 154 2.29 12.54 -4.01
C LEU A 154 3.65 12.76 -4.69
N SER A 155 4.67 13.18 -3.93
CA SER A 155 6.03 13.34 -4.45
C SER A 155 6.58 12.02 -5.01
N LEU A 156 6.34 10.91 -4.31
CA LEU A 156 6.73 9.58 -4.77
C LEU A 156 6.00 9.18 -6.05
N PHE A 157 4.69 9.44 -6.14
CA PHE A 157 3.89 9.17 -7.32
C PHE A 157 4.34 10.00 -8.53
N SER A 158 4.61 11.29 -8.35
CA SER A 158 5.17 12.14 -9.41
C SER A 158 6.54 11.64 -9.87
N SER A 159 7.39 11.20 -8.94
CA SER A 159 8.71 10.61 -9.24
C SER A 159 8.56 9.32 -10.07
N PHE A 160 7.60 8.47 -9.70
CA PHE A 160 7.28 7.24 -10.44
C PHE A 160 6.83 7.53 -11.87
N LEU A 161 5.93 8.51 -12.08
CA LEU A 161 5.45 8.88 -13.40
C LEU A 161 6.59 9.44 -14.27
N GLY A 162 7.41 10.32 -13.70
CA GLY A 162 8.58 10.89 -14.38
C GLY A 162 9.72 9.89 -14.62
N GLY A 163 9.71 8.74 -13.95
CA GLY A 163 10.80 7.76 -14.03
C GLY A 163 12.10 8.26 -13.40
N ILE A 164 12.02 9.21 -12.47
CA ILE A 164 13.16 9.84 -11.80
C ILE A 164 13.18 9.34 -10.36
N LEU A 165 14.36 9.02 -9.82
CA LEU A 165 14.46 8.61 -8.42
C LEU A 165 14.11 9.77 -7.47
N PRO A 166 13.45 9.50 -6.33
CA PRO A 166 13.24 10.49 -5.29
C PRO A 166 14.54 11.23 -4.90
N PRO A 167 14.50 12.55 -4.64
CA PRO A 167 15.68 13.39 -4.40
C PRO A 167 16.58 12.85 -3.31
N SER A 168 17.90 13.03 -3.44
CA SER A 168 18.90 12.63 -2.44
C SER A 168 19.28 13.73 -1.44
N SER A 169 18.77 14.95 -1.62
CA SER A 169 19.01 16.12 -0.76
C SER A 169 17.89 17.15 -0.93
#